data_AF-A0A6G0QA91-F1
#
_entry.id   AF-A0A6G0QA91-F1
#
_cell.length_a   1.000
_cell.length_b   1.000
_cell.length_c   1.000
_cell.angle_alpha   90.00
_cell.angle_beta   90.00
_cell.angle_gamma   90.00
#
_symmetry.space_group_name_H-M   'P 1'
#
loop_
_entity.id
_entity.type
_entity.pdbx_description
1 polymer ?
#
loop_
_entity_poly.entity_id
_entity_poly.type
_entity_poly.pdbx_seq_one_letter_code
_entity_poly.pdbx_strand_id
1 'polypeptide(L)'
;MLKEKFTSMRLVHVKREYNQAADYLTSKTLALGTSWQTEDPEELKNLVQVSKIHEKLMKPLVIMDESTHHQQETQSIRDEASHAQGLLEADFARLARENLEETAALRQRNDDLESQLRYAQSQISTLEQRVRDKRFDVDGLLAFLNTGNNEVRGNWPRFRNLLGQFQRGVAAPPSWKTWITVEAADKSFRMIPPYPGPAPPDSNENDDNTEQEEKSEDNPPSPDPKRDVPRGKEPRKSL
;
A
#
# COMPACT_ATOMS: atom_id res chain seq x y z
N MET A 1 76.58 -25.03 7.93
CA MET A 1 75.32 -24.58 8.57
C MET A 1 75.63 -23.39 9.46
N LEU A 2 75.02 -22.22 9.25
CA LEU A 2 75.39 -20.98 9.98
C LEU A 2 74.46 -20.61 11.15
N LYS A 3 73.49 -21.47 11.52
CA LYS A 3 72.40 -21.10 12.44
C LYS A 3 72.74 -21.16 13.93
N GLU A 4 73.73 -21.93 14.36
CA GLU A 4 73.98 -22.19 15.80
C GLU A 4 74.62 -21.04 16.58
N LYS A 5 75.07 -19.97 15.93
CA LYS A 5 75.74 -18.83 16.60
C LYS A 5 75.15 -17.44 16.29
N PHE A 6 74.00 -17.37 15.63
CA PHE A 6 73.36 -16.11 15.26
C PHE A 6 71.87 -16.10 15.65
N THR A 7 71.58 -15.57 16.84
CA THR A 7 70.22 -15.45 17.42
C THR A 7 69.27 -14.57 16.58
N SER A 8 69.81 -13.71 15.72
CA SER A 8 69.05 -12.91 14.76
C SER A 8 69.88 -12.67 13.51
N MET A 9 69.23 -12.77 12.34
CA MET A 9 69.76 -12.28 11.07
C MET A 9 68.76 -11.27 10.52
N ARG A 10 69.24 -10.08 10.13
CA ARG A 10 68.41 -9.02 9.53
C ARG A 10 68.92 -8.74 8.12
N LEU A 11 68.10 -8.96 7.10
CA LEU A 11 68.46 -8.60 5.72
C LEU A 11 68.22 -7.10 5.53
N VAL A 12 69.29 -6.31 5.58
CA VAL A 12 69.22 -4.84 5.40
C VAL A 12 69.43 -4.52 3.92
N HIS A 13 68.39 -4.03 3.25
CA HIS A 13 68.53 -3.54 1.87
C HIS A 13 69.20 -2.16 1.88
N VAL A 14 70.52 -2.14 1.68
CA VAL A 14 71.29 -0.90 1.48
C VAL A 14 71.23 -0.53 0.00
N LYS A 15 70.70 0.64 -0.32
CA LYS A 15 70.66 1.17 -1.69
C LYS A 15 72.05 1.67 -2.11
N ARG A 16 72.90 0.74 -2.59
CA ARG A 16 74.20 1.07 -3.19
C ARG A 16 74.04 1.64 -4.60
N GLU A 17 74.97 2.48 -5.03
CA GLU A 17 75.17 2.73 -6.47
C GLU A 17 75.66 1.45 -7.16
N TYR A 18 75.43 1.35 -8.47
CA TYR A 18 75.64 0.14 -9.28
C TYR A 18 77.10 -0.34 -9.27
N ASN A 19 77.35 -1.53 -8.69
CA ASN A 19 78.65 -2.19 -8.74
C ASN A 19 78.56 -3.47 -9.57
N GLN A 20 78.74 -3.31 -10.88
CA GLN A 20 78.75 -4.38 -11.86
C GLN A 20 79.68 -5.54 -11.48
N ALA A 21 80.83 -5.31 -10.82
CA ALA A 21 81.70 -6.38 -10.37
C ALA A 21 81.07 -7.18 -9.22
N ALA A 22 80.56 -6.51 -8.17
CA ALA A 22 79.91 -7.20 -7.06
C ALA A 22 78.59 -7.89 -7.48
N ASP A 23 77.82 -7.28 -8.38
CA ASP A 23 76.58 -7.85 -8.90
C ASP A 23 76.85 -9.07 -9.80
N TYR A 24 77.88 -9.01 -10.66
CA TYR A 24 78.36 -10.16 -11.44
C TYR A 24 78.88 -11.29 -10.54
N LEU A 25 79.73 -10.97 -9.55
CA LEU A 25 80.25 -11.94 -8.58
C LEU A 25 79.11 -12.63 -7.81
N THR A 26 78.14 -11.85 -7.34
CA THR A 26 76.96 -12.37 -6.62
C THR A 26 76.13 -13.27 -7.52
N SER A 27 75.85 -12.85 -8.75
CA SER A 27 75.06 -13.61 -9.72
C SER A 27 75.74 -14.93 -10.10
N LYS A 28 77.04 -14.92 -10.40
CA LYS A 28 77.83 -16.12 -10.74
C LYS A 28 77.90 -17.11 -9.58
N THR A 29 78.01 -16.60 -8.34
CA THR A 29 78.01 -17.43 -7.12
C THR A 29 76.64 -18.04 -6.82
N LEU A 30 75.55 -17.27 -6.96
CA LEU A 30 74.18 -17.77 -6.76
C LEU A 30 73.78 -18.77 -7.86
N ALA A 31 74.19 -18.55 -9.11
CA ALA A 31 73.89 -19.44 -10.22
C ALA A 31 74.63 -20.78 -10.13
N LEU A 32 75.88 -20.80 -9.66
CA LEU A 32 76.66 -22.03 -9.52
C LEU A 32 76.42 -22.76 -8.19
N GLY A 33 75.94 -22.06 -7.16
CA GLY A 33 75.66 -22.62 -5.82
C GLY A 33 76.91 -23.02 -5.00
N THR A 34 78.10 -22.89 -5.57
CA THR A 34 79.39 -23.26 -4.99
C THR A 34 80.43 -22.14 -5.19
N SER A 35 81.55 -22.23 -4.45
CA SER A 35 82.72 -21.39 -4.70
C SER A 35 83.35 -21.72 -6.05
N TRP A 36 83.61 -20.69 -6.85
CA TRP A 36 84.19 -20.78 -8.19
C TRP A 36 85.43 -19.90 -8.30
N GLN A 37 86.25 -20.17 -9.32
CA GLN A 37 87.42 -19.38 -9.68
C GLN A 37 87.31 -19.01 -11.17
N THR A 38 87.63 -17.76 -11.55
CA THR A 38 87.80 -17.41 -12.97
C THR A 38 89.27 -17.64 -13.33
N GLU A 39 89.48 -18.45 -14.36
CA GLU A 39 90.79 -18.77 -14.92
C GLU A 39 91.07 -18.01 -16.23
N ASP A 40 90.05 -17.32 -16.79
CA ASP A 40 90.20 -16.45 -17.96
C ASP A 40 90.86 -15.11 -17.58
N PRO A 41 92.02 -14.75 -18.19
CA PRO A 41 92.70 -13.49 -17.90
C PRO A 41 91.90 -12.25 -18.32
N GLU A 42 90.99 -12.34 -19.30
CA GLU A 42 90.26 -11.17 -19.80
C GLU A 42 89.04 -10.84 -18.91
N GLU A 43 88.29 -11.84 -18.43
CA GLU A 43 87.33 -11.69 -17.32
C GLU A 43 88.00 -11.08 -16.08
N LEU A 44 89.16 -11.58 -15.66
CA LEU A 44 89.89 -11.05 -14.49
C LEU A 44 90.27 -9.58 -14.65
N LYS A 45 90.83 -9.22 -15.81
CA LYS A 45 91.21 -7.85 -16.17
C LYS A 45 90.00 -6.91 -16.16
N ASN A 46 88.88 -7.34 -16.76
CA ASN A 46 87.63 -6.58 -16.77
C ASN A 46 87.06 -6.41 -15.36
N LEU A 47 87.03 -7.47 -14.55
CA LEU A 47 86.54 -7.43 -13.17
C LEU A 47 87.38 -6.48 -12.30
N VAL A 48 88.71 -6.51 -12.43
CA VAL A 48 89.64 -5.60 -11.73
C VAL A 48 89.54 -4.14 -12.23
N GLN A 49 89.19 -3.93 -13.50
CA GLN A 49 88.92 -2.58 -14.01
C GLN A 49 87.61 -2.02 -13.47
N VAL A 50 86.55 -2.83 -13.44
CA VAL A 50 85.24 -2.46 -12.86
C VAL A 50 85.33 -2.29 -11.34
N SER A 51 86.08 -3.12 -10.61
CA SER A 51 86.23 -3.00 -9.16
C SER A 51 87.06 -1.79 -8.69
N LYS A 52 87.70 -1.06 -9.61
CA LYS A 52 88.33 0.25 -9.31
C LYS A 52 87.32 1.40 -9.25
N ILE A 53 86.11 1.21 -9.79
CA ILE A 53 85.00 2.15 -9.64
C ILE A 53 84.60 2.11 -8.16
N HIS A 54 84.89 3.18 -7.43
CA HIS A 54 84.63 3.23 -5.99
C HIS A 54 83.13 3.27 -5.72
N GLU A 55 82.62 2.31 -4.95
CA GLU A 55 81.22 2.31 -4.51
C GLU A 55 80.92 3.58 -3.71
N LYS A 56 80.03 4.41 -4.25
CA LYS A 56 79.30 5.38 -3.42
C LYS A 56 78.15 4.64 -2.76
N LEU A 57 78.29 4.37 -1.48
CA LEU A 57 77.14 4.15 -0.62
C LEU A 57 76.30 5.43 -0.68
N MET A 58 75.04 5.33 -1.13
CA MET A 58 74.12 6.47 -0.96
C MET A 58 74.07 6.78 0.53
N LYS A 59 74.20 8.07 0.89
CA LYS A 59 73.97 8.52 2.27
C LYS A 59 72.61 7.96 2.73
N PRO A 60 72.47 7.47 3.97
CA PRO A 60 71.17 7.09 4.48
C PRO A 60 70.26 8.31 4.34
N LEU A 61 69.25 8.19 3.47
CA LEU A 61 68.26 9.24 3.28
C LEU A 61 67.62 9.49 4.63
N VAL A 62 67.50 10.74 5.05
CA VAL A 62 66.90 11.11 6.34
C VAL A 62 65.38 11.03 6.21
N ILE A 63 64.89 9.79 6.04
CA ILE A 63 63.47 9.41 5.99
C ILE A 63 62.95 9.47 7.43
N MET A 64 62.98 10.67 8.00
CA MET A 64 62.45 11.00 9.32
C MET A 64 61.25 11.92 9.13
N ASP A 65 61.45 13.05 8.45
CA ASP A 65 60.40 14.02 8.12
C ASP A 65 59.35 13.44 7.15
N GLU A 66 59.83 12.88 6.03
CA GLU A 66 59.02 12.11 5.06
C GLU A 66 58.44 10.81 5.66
N SER A 67 58.94 10.36 6.83
CA SER A 67 58.31 9.27 7.58
C SER A 67 57.14 9.74 8.44
N THR A 68 57.31 10.87 9.13
CA THR A 68 56.25 11.46 9.95
C THR A 68 55.10 12.00 9.12
N HIS A 69 55.38 12.58 7.95
CA HIS A 69 54.33 13.07 7.05
C HIS A 69 53.41 11.94 6.55
N HIS A 70 53.94 10.82 6.01
CA HIS A 70 53.05 9.74 5.56
C HIS A 70 52.35 9.02 6.73
N GLN A 71 52.95 9.00 7.93
CA GLN A 71 52.28 8.49 9.13
C GLN A 71 51.15 9.41 9.58
N GLN A 72 51.31 10.73 9.48
CA GLN A 72 50.27 11.71 9.78
C GLN A 72 49.14 11.67 8.74
N GLU A 73 49.45 11.55 7.44
CA GLU A 73 48.45 11.38 6.38
C GLU A 73 47.65 10.08 6.57
N THR A 74 48.32 8.95 6.82
CA THR A 74 47.63 7.67 7.03
C THR A 74 46.86 7.59 8.35
N GLN A 75 47.21 8.41 9.36
CA GLN A 75 46.38 8.64 10.54
C GLN A 75 45.16 9.51 10.18
N SER A 76 45.35 10.65 9.53
CA SER A 76 44.25 11.54 9.12
C SER A 76 43.21 10.84 8.25
N ILE A 77 43.65 10.04 7.27
CA ILE A 77 42.76 9.26 6.39
C ILE A 77 42.03 8.16 7.19
N ARG A 78 42.67 7.55 8.20
CA ARG A 78 42.01 6.57 9.09
C ARG A 78 40.97 7.24 9.98
N ASP A 79 41.25 8.40 10.52
CA ASP A 79 40.36 9.13 11.42
C ASP A 79 39.16 9.70 10.63
N GLU A 80 39.40 10.23 9.43
CA GLU A 80 38.35 10.63 8.48
C GLU A 80 37.48 9.44 8.05
N ALA A 81 38.08 8.31 7.68
CA ALA A 81 37.33 7.09 7.35
C ALA A 81 36.51 6.56 8.54
N SER A 82 37.05 6.64 9.76
CA SER A 82 36.34 6.25 10.99
C SER A 82 35.18 7.20 11.30
N HIS A 83 35.35 8.49 11.06
CA HIS A 83 34.29 9.49 11.19
C HIS A 83 33.18 9.28 10.14
N ALA A 84 33.56 9.08 8.87
CA ALA A 84 32.62 8.77 7.78
C ALA A 84 31.86 7.47 8.03
N GLN A 85 32.52 6.41 8.53
CA GLN A 85 31.87 5.17 8.94
C GLN A 85 30.84 5.44 10.06
N GLY A 86 31.21 6.20 11.10
CA GLY A 86 30.30 6.55 12.19
C GLY A 86 29.08 7.36 11.74
N LEU A 87 29.25 8.26 10.75
CA LEU A 87 28.13 8.98 10.13
C LEU A 87 27.20 8.05 9.34
N LEU A 88 27.74 7.14 8.53
CA LEU A 88 26.94 6.14 7.81
C LEU A 88 26.21 5.20 8.77
N GLU A 89 26.88 4.71 9.82
CA GLU A 89 26.29 3.82 10.81
C GLU A 89 25.15 4.50 11.59
N ALA A 90 25.32 5.77 11.96
CA ALA A 90 24.26 6.58 12.56
C ALA A 90 23.07 6.81 11.61
N ASP A 91 23.32 7.02 10.31
CA ASP A 91 22.25 7.22 9.33
C ASP A 91 21.49 5.93 9.00
N PHE A 92 22.19 4.80 8.84
CA PHE A 92 21.55 3.48 8.73
C PHE A 92 20.73 3.14 9.99
N ALA A 93 21.24 3.45 11.19
CA ALA A 93 20.51 3.25 12.44
C ALA A 93 19.27 4.16 12.57
N ARG A 94 19.30 5.36 11.98
CA ARG A 94 18.14 6.26 11.85
C ARG A 94 17.12 5.70 10.87
N LEU A 95 17.54 5.38 9.65
CA LEU A 95 16.68 4.87 8.58
C LEU A 95 16.01 3.53 8.97
N ALA A 96 16.73 2.67 9.70
CA ALA A 96 16.18 1.42 10.22
C ALA A 96 15.07 1.63 11.27
N ARG A 97 15.15 2.70 12.07
CA ARG A 97 14.07 3.08 13.01
C ARG A 97 12.88 3.68 12.28
N GLU A 98 13.12 4.62 11.37
CA GLU A 98 12.08 5.26 10.57
C GLU A 98 11.29 4.21 9.74
N ASN A 99 11.96 3.23 9.15
CA ASN A 99 11.31 2.13 8.45
C ASN A 99 10.58 1.15 9.38
N LEU A 100 11.07 0.93 10.62
CA LEU A 100 10.34 0.17 11.63
C LEU A 100 9.05 0.89 12.05
N GLU A 101 9.11 2.21 12.26
CA GLU A 101 8.00 3.07 12.64
C GLU A 101 6.96 3.18 11.51
N GLU A 102 7.40 3.39 10.26
CA GLU A 102 6.52 3.40 9.09
C GLU A 102 5.85 2.03 8.89
N THR A 103 6.61 0.93 8.94
CA THR A 103 6.00 -0.40 8.78
C THR A 103 5.15 -0.83 9.99
N ALA A 104 5.29 -0.20 11.16
CA ALA A 104 4.35 -0.34 12.27
C ALA A 104 3.06 0.45 12.02
N ALA A 105 3.16 1.72 11.60
CA ALA A 105 2.02 2.57 11.27
C ALA A 105 1.19 2.02 10.09
N LEU A 106 1.85 1.45 9.06
CA LEU A 106 1.18 0.79 7.95
C LEU A 106 0.47 -0.51 8.37
N ARG A 107 1.04 -1.28 9.32
CA ARG A 107 0.35 -2.45 9.90
C ARG A 107 -0.89 -2.03 10.68
N GLN A 108 -0.76 -1.08 11.61
CA GLN A 108 -1.90 -0.55 12.36
C GLN A 108 -3.02 -0.06 11.43
N ARG A 109 -2.67 0.68 10.38
CA ARG A 109 -3.65 1.17 9.40
C ARG A 109 -4.34 0.03 8.63
N ASN A 110 -3.65 -1.08 8.36
CA ASN A 110 -4.28 -2.27 7.79
C ASN A 110 -5.21 -2.95 8.81
N ASP A 111 -4.79 -3.09 10.07
CA ASP A 111 -5.61 -3.68 11.15
C ASP A 111 -6.92 -2.87 11.37
N ASP A 112 -6.83 -1.54 11.32
CA ASP A 112 -7.97 -0.61 11.37
C ASP A 112 -8.90 -0.79 10.14
N LEU A 113 -8.32 -0.89 8.93
CA LEU A 113 -9.09 -1.07 7.68
C LEU A 113 -9.76 -2.44 7.62
N GLU A 114 -9.09 -3.52 8.02
CA GLU A 114 -9.70 -4.85 8.15
C GLU A 114 -10.85 -4.82 9.16
N SER A 115 -10.69 -4.09 10.27
CA SER A 115 -11.74 -3.99 11.30
C SER A 115 -12.94 -3.19 10.81
N GLN A 116 -12.73 -2.15 9.99
CA GLN A 116 -13.79 -1.44 9.27
C GLN A 116 -14.48 -2.35 8.24
N LEU A 117 -13.73 -3.17 7.48
CA LEU A 117 -14.31 -4.14 6.55
C LEU A 117 -15.16 -5.20 7.26
N ARG A 118 -14.65 -5.79 8.35
CA ARG A 118 -15.40 -6.74 9.20
C ARG A 118 -16.69 -6.12 9.75
N TYR A 119 -16.63 -4.86 10.20
CA TYR A 119 -17.82 -4.12 10.66
C TYR A 119 -18.82 -3.87 9.51
N ALA A 120 -18.34 -3.38 8.36
CA ALA A 120 -19.20 -3.11 7.20
C ALA A 120 -19.87 -4.38 6.66
N GLN A 121 -19.15 -5.50 6.60
CA GLN A 121 -19.69 -6.82 6.26
C GLN A 121 -20.80 -7.24 7.23
N SER A 122 -20.58 -7.09 8.54
CA SER A 122 -21.60 -7.37 9.57
C SER A 122 -22.86 -6.50 9.41
N GLN A 123 -22.69 -5.21 9.10
CA GLN A 123 -23.82 -4.32 8.79
C GLN A 123 -24.56 -4.74 7.51
N ILE A 124 -23.85 -5.11 6.44
CA ILE A 124 -24.44 -5.64 5.21
C ILE A 124 -25.26 -6.89 5.51
N SER A 125 -24.69 -7.91 6.16
CA SER A 125 -25.42 -9.14 6.49
C SER A 125 -26.62 -8.90 7.41
N THR A 126 -26.53 -7.92 8.33
CA THR A 126 -27.65 -7.49 9.18
C THR A 126 -28.77 -6.83 8.36
N LEU A 127 -28.41 -5.99 7.38
CA LEU A 127 -29.37 -5.35 6.47
C LEU A 127 -29.98 -6.37 5.50
N GLU A 128 -29.19 -7.29 4.94
CA GLU A 128 -29.65 -8.39 4.09
C GLU A 128 -30.58 -9.35 4.83
N GLN A 129 -30.34 -9.61 6.13
CA GLN A 129 -31.28 -10.37 6.95
C GLN A 129 -32.58 -9.59 7.13
N ARG A 130 -32.52 -8.31 7.55
CA ARG A 130 -33.71 -7.44 7.67
C ARG A 130 -34.49 -7.27 6.36
N VAL A 131 -33.81 -7.32 5.21
CA VAL A 131 -34.44 -7.31 3.88
C VAL A 131 -35.10 -8.65 3.59
N ARG A 132 -34.47 -9.78 3.92
CA ARG A 132 -35.07 -11.12 3.80
C ARG A 132 -36.28 -11.30 4.73
N ASP A 133 -36.18 -10.90 5.99
CA ASP A 133 -37.26 -10.96 7.00
C ASP A 133 -38.49 -10.12 6.58
N LYS A 134 -38.27 -9.04 5.82
CA LYS A 134 -39.30 -8.16 5.27
C LYS A 134 -39.68 -8.47 3.82
N ARG A 135 -38.98 -9.37 3.14
CA ARG A 135 -39.26 -9.73 1.75
C ARG A 135 -40.53 -10.56 1.74
N PHE A 136 -41.62 -9.94 1.31
CA PHE A 136 -42.83 -10.67 1.00
C PHE A 136 -42.53 -11.71 -0.09
N ASP A 137 -42.92 -12.96 0.14
CA ASP A 137 -42.73 -14.06 -0.80
C ASP A 137 -43.75 -13.99 -1.94
N VAL A 138 -43.46 -13.15 -2.94
CA VAL A 138 -44.27 -13.00 -4.16
C VAL A 138 -44.33 -14.31 -4.94
N ASP A 139 -43.21 -15.04 -5.01
CA ASP A 139 -43.07 -16.25 -5.80
C ASP A 139 -43.89 -17.40 -5.18
N GLY A 140 -43.80 -17.58 -3.85
CA GLY A 140 -44.65 -18.49 -3.09
C GLY A 140 -46.12 -18.07 -3.06
N LEU A 141 -46.44 -16.77 -3.03
CA LEU A 141 -47.83 -16.29 -3.17
C LEU A 141 -48.39 -16.67 -4.54
N LEU A 142 -47.65 -16.44 -5.63
CA LEU A 142 -48.08 -16.79 -6.98
C LEU A 142 -48.24 -18.32 -7.13
N ALA A 143 -47.32 -19.12 -6.58
CA ALA A 143 -47.46 -20.57 -6.54
C ALA A 143 -48.72 -21.02 -5.77
N PHE A 144 -48.97 -20.42 -4.59
CA PHE A 144 -50.15 -20.68 -3.76
C PHE A 144 -51.47 -20.31 -4.47
N LEU A 145 -51.52 -19.15 -5.13
CA LEU A 145 -52.69 -18.68 -5.88
C LEU A 145 -52.97 -19.48 -7.15
N ASN A 146 -51.94 -20.04 -7.78
CA ASN A 146 -52.09 -20.93 -8.94
C ASN A 146 -52.47 -22.37 -8.52
N THR A 147 -52.04 -22.80 -7.33
CA THR A 147 -52.39 -24.11 -6.75
C THR A 147 -53.89 -24.18 -6.46
N GLY A 148 -54.59 -25.15 -7.07
CA GLY A 148 -56.03 -25.33 -6.90
C GLY A 148 -56.94 -24.78 -8.01
N ASN A 149 -56.38 -24.19 -9.09
CA ASN A 149 -57.09 -23.77 -10.32
C ASN A 149 -58.21 -22.71 -10.12
N ASN A 150 -57.94 -21.42 -10.39
CA ASN A 150 -58.44 -20.27 -9.61
C ASN A 150 -58.92 -19.07 -10.51
N GLU A 151 -60.06 -18.29 -10.54
CA GLU A 151 -61.50 -18.07 -10.11
C GLU A 151 -62.18 -17.26 -8.92
N VAL A 152 -61.61 -16.20 -8.31
CA VAL A 152 -62.31 -15.19 -7.45
C VAL A 152 -62.68 -14.03 -8.36
N ARG A 153 -63.89 -13.49 -8.24
CA ARG A 153 -64.28 -12.22 -8.88
C ARG A 153 -65.08 -11.35 -7.92
N GLY A 154 -64.75 -10.06 -7.80
CA GLY A 154 -65.49 -9.04 -7.03
C GLY A 154 -65.53 -9.20 -5.50
N ASN A 155 -65.18 -10.36 -4.95
CA ASN A 155 -65.33 -10.65 -3.51
C ASN A 155 -64.06 -10.32 -2.72
N TRP A 156 -63.88 -9.04 -2.41
CA TRP A 156 -62.76 -8.55 -1.59
C TRP A 156 -62.63 -9.23 -0.21
N PRO A 157 -63.71 -9.52 0.54
CA PRO A 157 -63.62 -10.29 1.79
C PRO A 157 -63.01 -11.70 1.63
N ARG A 158 -63.38 -12.45 0.59
CA ARG A 158 -62.79 -13.79 0.32
C ARG A 158 -61.33 -13.69 -0.11
N PHE A 159 -60.97 -12.72 -0.95
CA PHE A 159 -59.58 -12.47 -1.33
C PHE A 159 -58.71 -12.11 -0.11
N ARG A 160 -59.19 -11.21 0.77
CA ARG A 160 -58.51 -10.86 2.02
C ARG A 160 -58.37 -12.06 2.98
N ASN A 161 -59.37 -12.95 3.02
CA ASN A 161 -59.29 -14.19 3.80
C ASN A 161 -58.22 -15.14 3.23
N LEU A 162 -58.16 -15.31 1.91
CA LEU A 162 -57.16 -16.15 1.22
C LEU A 162 -55.72 -15.65 1.42
N LEU A 163 -55.47 -14.34 1.31
CA LEU A 163 -54.17 -13.75 1.67
C LEU A 163 -53.84 -14.00 3.16
N GLY A 164 -54.86 -13.94 4.03
CA GLY A 164 -54.76 -14.27 5.44
C GLY A 164 -54.59 -15.78 5.76
N GLN A 165 -54.69 -16.67 4.76
CA GLN A 165 -54.36 -18.10 4.86
C GLN A 165 -52.90 -18.33 4.41
N PHE A 166 -52.49 -17.71 3.30
CA PHE A 166 -51.09 -17.67 2.85
C PHE A 166 -50.15 -17.17 3.97
N GLN A 167 -50.51 -16.05 4.62
CA GLN A 167 -49.77 -15.50 5.77
C GLN A 167 -49.70 -16.43 7.00
N ARG A 168 -50.46 -17.53 7.03
CA ARG A 168 -50.44 -18.55 8.10
C ARG A 168 -49.83 -19.88 7.64
N GLY A 169 -49.37 -19.98 6.39
CA GLY A 169 -48.91 -21.25 5.80
C GLY A 169 -50.01 -22.30 5.62
N VAL A 170 -51.29 -21.90 5.61
CA VAL A 170 -52.43 -22.82 5.48
C VAL A 170 -52.81 -22.95 4.01
N ALA A 171 -52.91 -24.19 3.52
CA ALA A 171 -53.32 -24.48 2.15
C ALA A 171 -54.71 -23.91 1.81
N ALA A 172 -54.87 -23.40 0.58
CA ALA A 172 -56.14 -22.88 0.11
C ALA A 172 -57.24 -23.96 0.11
N PRO A 173 -58.48 -23.67 0.53
CA PRO A 173 -59.59 -24.61 0.46
C PRO A 173 -59.81 -25.12 -0.98
N PRO A 174 -59.93 -26.44 -1.22
CA PRO A 174 -60.01 -27.00 -2.57
C PRO A 174 -61.33 -26.70 -3.32
N SER A 175 -62.26 -26.01 -2.68
CA SER A 175 -63.50 -25.45 -3.28
C SER A 175 -63.41 -23.94 -3.54
N TRP A 176 -62.26 -23.32 -3.26
CA TRP A 176 -61.99 -21.92 -3.56
C TRP A 176 -61.21 -21.80 -4.86
N LYS A 177 -61.25 -20.58 -5.41
CA LYS A 177 -60.90 -20.28 -6.79
C LYS A 177 -60.56 -18.77 -6.83
N THR A 178 -59.50 -18.30 -7.53
CA THR A 178 -58.85 -16.92 -7.56
C THR A 178 -58.29 -16.41 -8.94
N TRP A 179 -59.05 -15.77 -9.85
CA TRP A 179 -58.48 -15.25 -11.13
C TRP A 179 -58.00 -13.83 -10.86
N ILE A 180 -56.77 -13.49 -11.26
CA ILE A 180 -56.21 -12.14 -11.04
C ILE A 180 -55.95 -11.48 -12.39
N THR A 181 -56.78 -10.51 -12.74
CA THR A 181 -56.52 -9.57 -13.85
C THR A 181 -55.60 -8.47 -13.36
N VAL A 182 -54.33 -8.52 -13.74
CA VAL A 182 -53.38 -7.42 -13.51
C VAL A 182 -53.60 -6.35 -14.57
N GLU A 183 -54.08 -5.19 -14.15
CA GLU A 183 -54.26 -4.01 -15.00
C GLU A 183 -53.29 -2.91 -14.60
N ALA A 184 -52.56 -2.34 -15.56
CA ALA A 184 -51.57 -1.30 -15.31
C ALA A 184 -52.24 0.05 -15.01
N ALA A 185 -51.76 0.74 -13.98
CA ALA A 185 -52.34 2.00 -13.49
C ALA A 185 -52.16 3.20 -14.45
N ASP A 186 -51.34 3.07 -15.50
CA ASP A 186 -51.16 4.08 -16.55
C ASP A 186 -52.42 4.27 -17.41
N LYS A 187 -53.40 3.37 -17.30
CA LYS A 187 -54.77 3.65 -17.74
C LYS A 187 -55.36 4.69 -16.78
N SER A 188 -55.49 5.93 -17.25
CA SER A 188 -56.03 7.05 -16.50
C SER A 188 -57.31 6.67 -15.75
N PHE A 189 -57.20 6.65 -14.42
CA PHE A 189 -58.35 6.41 -13.54
C PHE A 189 -59.45 7.42 -13.90
N ARG A 190 -60.65 6.91 -14.23
CA ARG A 190 -61.86 7.68 -13.96
C ARG A 190 -61.83 7.98 -12.46
N MET A 191 -61.73 9.25 -12.11
CA MET A 191 -61.71 9.74 -10.74
C MET A 191 -62.72 8.97 -9.89
N ILE A 192 -62.26 8.09 -9.02
CA ILE A 192 -63.11 7.51 -7.98
C ILE A 192 -63.36 8.69 -7.02
N PRO A 193 -64.62 9.14 -6.83
CA PRO A 193 -64.90 10.23 -5.91
C PRO A 193 -64.37 9.89 -4.51
N PRO A 194 -63.86 10.88 -3.74
CA PRO A 194 -63.40 10.63 -2.39
C PRO A 194 -64.50 9.91 -1.60
N TYR A 195 -64.13 8.82 -0.92
CA TYR A 195 -65.07 7.88 -0.29
C TYR A 195 -66.10 8.63 0.55
N PRO A 196 -67.40 8.59 0.19
CA PRO A 196 -68.45 9.18 1.01
C PRO A 196 -68.40 8.54 2.40
N GLY A 197 -68.26 9.36 3.44
CA GLY A 197 -68.29 8.87 4.82
C GLY A 197 -69.59 8.09 5.09
N PRO A 198 -69.58 7.13 6.04
CA PRO A 198 -70.78 6.37 6.36
C PRO A 198 -71.92 7.33 6.70
N ALA A 199 -73.03 7.21 5.97
CA ALA A 199 -74.17 8.11 6.12
C ALA A 199 -74.67 8.10 7.58
N PRO A 200 -74.96 9.28 8.17
CA PRO A 200 -75.68 9.34 9.44
C PRO A 200 -77.03 8.61 9.35
N PRO A 201 -77.51 7.98 10.43
CA PRO A 201 -78.84 7.40 10.47
C PRO A 201 -79.92 8.49 10.29
N ASP A 202 -81.06 8.10 9.72
CA ASP A 202 -82.04 9.00 9.12
C ASP A 202 -82.52 10.16 10.01
N SER A 203 -82.55 11.36 9.42
CA SER A 203 -83.35 12.49 9.88
C SER A 203 -84.06 13.10 8.68
N ASN A 204 -85.40 13.05 8.68
CA ASN A 204 -86.25 13.43 7.54
C ASN A 204 -86.17 14.92 7.17
N GLU A 205 -86.75 15.24 6.01
CA GLU A 205 -87.37 16.54 5.67
C GLU A 205 -86.46 17.78 5.84
N ASN A 206 -86.01 18.41 4.76
CA ASN A 206 -86.94 19.12 3.89
C ASN A 206 -86.48 19.26 2.43
N ASP A 207 -87.43 19.56 1.56
CA ASP A 207 -87.22 20.03 0.19
C ASP A 207 -86.95 21.54 0.19
N ASP A 208 -85.88 21.99 -0.49
CA ASP A 208 -85.95 23.22 -1.28
C ASP A 208 -84.88 23.21 -2.39
N ASN A 209 -85.20 23.88 -3.50
CA ASN A 209 -84.46 23.85 -4.76
C ASN A 209 -83.79 25.20 -5.00
N THR A 210 -82.50 25.22 -5.34
CA THR A 210 -81.88 26.43 -5.91
C THR A 210 -80.74 26.09 -6.87
N GLU A 211 -80.63 26.90 -7.92
CA GLU A 211 -79.91 26.58 -9.14
C GLU A 211 -78.48 27.14 -9.19
N GLN A 212 -77.65 26.49 -10.03
CA GLN A 212 -76.66 27.08 -10.94
C GLN A 212 -75.76 28.25 -10.45
N GLU A 213 -74.45 28.05 -10.51
CA GLU A 213 -73.61 28.90 -11.38
C GLU A 213 -72.37 28.11 -11.88
N GLU A 214 -72.20 27.98 -13.20
CA GLU A 214 -70.92 27.57 -13.79
C GLU A 214 -70.01 28.80 -13.94
N LYS A 215 -68.73 28.70 -13.56
CA LYS A 215 -67.69 29.63 -14.02
C LYS A 215 -66.41 28.90 -14.40
N SER A 216 -65.80 29.40 -15.47
CA SER A 216 -64.83 28.67 -16.30
C SER A 216 -63.38 28.70 -15.81
N GLU A 217 -62.64 27.70 -16.28
CA GLU A 217 -61.23 27.72 -16.71
C GLU A 217 -60.34 28.93 -16.31
N ASP A 218 -59.30 28.65 -15.52
CA ASP A 218 -57.93 29.07 -15.84
C ASP A 218 -56.91 28.08 -15.25
N ASN A 219 -55.79 27.82 -15.93
CA ASN A 219 -54.79 26.80 -15.57
C ASN A 219 -53.54 26.84 -16.50
N PRO A 220 -52.30 26.74 -15.97
CA PRO A 220 -51.73 27.17 -14.68
C PRO A 220 -50.51 28.10 -14.89
N PRO A 221 -49.64 28.26 -13.88
CA PRO A 221 -48.29 27.67 -14.07
C PRO A 221 -47.73 26.93 -12.85
N SER A 222 -46.80 26.00 -13.09
CA SER A 222 -46.11 25.22 -12.05
C SER A 222 -44.99 26.00 -11.34
N PRO A 223 -44.79 25.83 -10.02
CA PRO A 223 -43.62 26.34 -9.31
C PRO A 223 -42.44 25.34 -9.31
N ASP A 224 -41.27 25.78 -9.76
CA ASP A 224 -40.02 24.99 -9.79
C ASP A 224 -39.23 25.14 -8.45
N PRO A 225 -38.62 24.09 -7.87
CA PRO A 225 -38.12 24.12 -6.49
C PRO A 225 -36.65 24.55 -6.36
N LYS A 226 -36.35 25.68 -5.68
CA LYS A 226 -34.96 26.11 -5.38
C LYS A 226 -34.71 26.72 -3.99
N ARG A 227 -34.13 25.87 -3.12
CA ARG A 227 -32.98 26.13 -2.20
C ARG A 227 -32.98 27.37 -1.29
N ASP A 228 -32.93 27.11 0.01
CA ASP A 228 -32.28 27.95 1.02
C ASP A 228 -30.79 28.19 0.72
N VAL A 229 -30.26 29.40 1.02
CA VAL A 229 -29.28 29.66 2.11
C VAL A 229 -29.32 31.16 2.49
N PRO A 230 -29.33 31.56 3.78
CA PRO A 230 -29.19 32.96 4.20
C PRO A 230 -27.76 33.54 4.02
N ARG A 231 -27.68 34.86 3.81
CA ARG A 231 -26.45 35.59 3.44
C ARG A 231 -25.76 36.28 4.62
N GLY A 232 -24.75 35.63 5.21
CA GLY A 232 -23.77 36.25 6.13
C GLY A 232 -22.76 37.16 5.40
N LYS A 233 -22.07 38.06 6.11
CA LYS A 233 -21.23 39.13 5.51
C LYS A 233 -19.73 38.98 5.78
N GLU A 234 -18.93 39.24 4.73
CA GLU A 234 -17.50 39.61 4.77
C GLU A 234 -17.32 40.98 5.52
N PRO A 235 -16.10 41.40 5.95
CA PRO A 235 -14.95 41.56 5.06
C PRO A 235 -13.57 41.18 5.62
N ARG A 236 -12.61 41.14 4.68
CA ARG A 236 -11.17 40.92 4.88
C ARG A 236 -10.49 42.13 5.52
N LYS A 237 -9.31 41.91 6.11
CA LYS A 237 -8.23 42.91 6.21
C LYS A 237 -6.92 42.27 5.77
N SER A 238 -6.08 43.05 5.09
CA SER A 238 -4.78 42.61 4.59
C SER A 238 -3.66 43.26 5.39
N LEU A 239 -2.65 42.47 5.74
CA LEU A 239 -1.23 42.83 5.76
C LEU A 239 -0.39 41.55 5.88
#